data_AF-A0A1F6QPS3-F1
#
_entry.id   AF-A0A1F6QPS3-F1
#
_cell.length_a   1.000
_cell.length_b   1.000
_cell.length_c   1.000
_cell.angle_alpha   90.00
_cell.angle_beta   90.00
_cell.angle_gamma   90.00
#
_symmetry.space_group_name_H-M   'P 1'
#
loop_
_entity.id
_entity.type
_entity.pdbx_description
1 polymer ?
#
loop_
_entity_poly.entity_id
_entity_poly.type
_entity_poly.pdbx_seq_one_letter_code
_entity_poly.pdbx_strand_id
1 'polypeptide(L)'
;MFPEMNLPLHIFEERYKNLISDCLKANKKFGIVLARENDVYAKVGTIVEIIDIENLEEGMMNIFTEGRKRFEIINFITEEPYHIAEIKSYEDTDVKVDNELSLSLKQIKRLASKALKIFDLISEEEHSKKIRLPAKPDELLFLIATNLTCSYDEKQIILETRSIRDRAEKIMPLLDEELKKLEILLENKNTKKDVEKNGKLKIS
;
A
#
# COMPACT_ATOMS: atom_id res chain seq x y z
N MET A 1 -4.91 -2.23 -2.99
CA MET A 1 -3.48 -2.40 -3.36
C MET A 1 -3.09 -1.30 -4.34
N PHE A 2 -1.92 -0.69 -4.17
CA PHE A 2 -1.42 0.36 -5.07
C PHE A 2 -0.44 -0.19 -6.13
N PRO A 3 -0.20 0.51 -7.25
CA PRO A 3 0.86 0.18 -8.19
C PRO A 3 2.26 0.13 -7.55
N GLU A 4 3.14 -0.71 -8.10
CA GLU A 4 4.53 -0.97 -7.67
C GLU A 4 4.66 -1.55 -6.24
N MET A 5 3.55 -1.90 -5.61
CA MET A 5 3.55 -2.48 -4.26
C MET A 5 3.46 -3.99 -4.33
N ASN A 6 4.14 -4.64 -3.39
CA ASN A 6 4.06 -6.07 -3.24
C ASN A 6 2.96 -6.48 -2.26
N LEU A 7 2.27 -7.58 -2.58
CA LEU A 7 1.26 -8.18 -1.72
C LEU A 7 1.43 -9.71 -1.74
N PRO A 8 1.87 -10.32 -0.62
CA PRO A 8 1.79 -11.76 -0.46
C PRO A 8 0.32 -12.17 -0.23
N LEU A 9 -0.10 -13.25 -0.88
CA LEU A 9 -1.46 -13.80 -0.74
C LEU A 9 -1.38 -15.31 -0.49
N HIS A 10 -2.17 -15.77 0.47
CA HIS A 10 -2.38 -17.20 0.71
C HIS A 10 -3.66 -17.63 0.00
N ILE A 11 -3.53 -18.57 -0.94
CA ILE A 11 -4.59 -19.05 -1.81
C ILE A 11 -5.00 -20.45 -1.38
N PHE A 12 -6.22 -20.56 -0.85
CA PHE A 12 -6.77 -21.82 -0.35
C PHE A 12 -8.19 -22.11 -0.88
N GLU A 13 -8.96 -21.10 -1.28
CA GLU A 13 -10.29 -21.29 -1.86
C GLU A 13 -10.19 -21.81 -3.31
N GLU A 14 -11.01 -22.81 -3.67
CA GLU A 14 -11.02 -23.45 -4.99
C GLU A 14 -11.19 -22.45 -6.15
N ARG A 15 -12.07 -21.46 -6.00
CA ARG A 15 -12.23 -20.39 -7.02
C ARG A 15 -10.94 -19.64 -7.32
N TYR A 16 -10.14 -19.36 -6.29
CA TYR A 16 -8.87 -18.66 -6.46
C TYR A 16 -7.76 -19.60 -6.92
N LYS A 17 -7.77 -20.88 -6.54
CA LYS A 17 -6.87 -21.88 -7.15
C LYS A 17 -7.08 -21.96 -8.66
N ASN A 18 -8.34 -21.96 -9.12
CA ASN A 18 -8.68 -21.92 -10.54
C ASN A 18 -8.20 -20.62 -11.21
N LEU A 19 -8.48 -19.46 -10.60
CA LEU A 19 -8.00 -18.16 -11.10
C LEU A 19 -6.48 -18.15 -11.30
N ILE A 20 -5.72 -18.58 -10.30
CA ILE A 20 -4.26 -18.59 -10.36
C ILE A 20 -3.76 -19.58 -11.41
N SER A 21 -4.36 -20.77 -11.53
CA SER A 21 -4.02 -21.75 -12.57
C SER A 21 -4.18 -21.16 -13.98
N ASP A 22 -5.26 -20.42 -14.23
CA ASP A 22 -5.51 -19.82 -15.54
C ASP A 22 -4.61 -18.61 -15.80
N CYS A 23 -4.31 -17.81 -14.76
CA CYS A 23 -3.32 -16.74 -14.85
C CYS A 23 -1.94 -17.27 -15.26
N LEU A 24 -1.52 -18.41 -14.70
CA LEU A 24 -0.22 -19.02 -15.00
C LEU A 24 -0.09 -19.54 -16.43
N LYS A 25 -1.21 -19.96 -17.06
CA LYS A 25 -1.25 -20.37 -18.47
C LYS A 25 -1.27 -19.18 -19.43
N ALA A 26 -1.71 -18.02 -18.95
CA ALA A 26 -1.84 -16.79 -19.73
C ALA A 26 -0.62 -15.85 -19.53
N ASN A 27 -0.82 -14.72 -18.83
CA ASN A 27 0.17 -13.65 -18.68
C ASN A 27 0.54 -13.37 -17.22
N LYS A 28 0.22 -14.28 -16.29
CA LYS A 28 0.47 -14.20 -14.84
C LYS A 28 -0.17 -12.98 -14.16
N LYS A 29 -1.24 -12.42 -14.72
CA LYS A 29 -1.88 -11.20 -14.19
C LYS A 29 -3.35 -11.40 -13.86
N PHE A 30 -3.79 -10.74 -12.80
CA PHE A 30 -5.20 -10.64 -12.41
C PHE A 30 -5.48 -9.26 -11.80
N GLY A 31 -6.75 -8.94 -11.55
CA GLY A 31 -7.17 -7.68 -10.93
C GLY A 31 -7.48 -7.84 -9.44
N ILE A 32 -7.09 -6.86 -8.63
CA ILE A 32 -7.51 -6.73 -7.24
C ILE A 32 -8.33 -5.45 -7.09
N VAL A 33 -9.52 -5.58 -6.49
CA VAL A 33 -10.44 -4.48 -6.18
C VAL A 33 -10.82 -4.54 -4.71
N LEU A 34 -11.13 -3.38 -4.12
CA LEU A 34 -11.65 -3.33 -2.75
C LEU A 34 -13.09 -3.86 -2.77
N ALA A 35 -13.35 -4.90 -1.98
CA ALA A 35 -14.71 -5.36 -1.70
C ALA A 35 -15.27 -4.63 -0.46
N ARG A 36 -16.53 -4.22 -0.56
CA ARG A 36 -17.33 -3.70 0.55
C ARG A 36 -18.42 -4.71 0.90
N GLU A 37 -19.23 -4.40 1.91
CA GLU A 37 -20.37 -5.23 2.29
C GLU A 37 -21.35 -5.44 1.13
N ASN A 38 -22.05 -6.57 1.13
CA ASN A 38 -23.05 -6.96 0.13
C ASN A 38 -22.52 -7.04 -1.31
N ASP A 39 -21.30 -7.58 -1.48
CA ASP A 39 -20.66 -7.78 -2.78
C ASP A 39 -20.52 -6.49 -3.61
N VAL A 40 -20.44 -5.35 -2.93
CA VAL A 40 -20.19 -4.06 -3.58
C VAL A 40 -18.71 -3.87 -3.78
N TYR A 41 -18.25 -3.96 -5.02
CA TYR A 41 -16.85 -3.73 -5.38
C TYR A 41 -16.57 -2.26 -5.73
N ALA A 42 -15.40 -1.78 -5.35
CA ALA A 42 -14.90 -0.50 -5.83
C ALA A 42 -14.67 -0.57 -7.36
N LYS A 43 -14.96 0.54 -8.05
CA LYS A 43 -14.87 0.60 -9.52
C LYS A 43 -13.44 0.57 -10.01
N VAL A 44 -12.50 1.10 -9.23
CA VAL A 44 -11.08 1.14 -9.59
C VAL A 44 -10.30 0.11 -8.79
N GLY A 45 -9.55 -0.71 -9.50
CA GLY A 45 -8.66 -1.70 -8.95
C GLY A 45 -7.24 -1.55 -9.47
N THR A 46 -6.39 -2.51 -9.11
CA THR A 46 -5.01 -2.61 -9.57
C THR A 46 -4.80 -3.97 -10.23
N ILE A 47 -4.29 -3.96 -11.46
CA ILE A 47 -3.74 -5.15 -12.11
C ILE A 47 -2.49 -5.52 -11.34
N VAL A 48 -2.40 -6.77 -10.92
CA VAL A 48 -1.23 -7.33 -10.25
C VAL A 48 -0.62 -8.43 -11.10
N GLU A 49 0.67 -8.62 -10.96
CA GLU A 49 1.41 -9.70 -11.60
C GLU A 49 1.97 -10.64 -10.55
N ILE A 50 1.85 -11.94 -10.80
CA ILE A 50 2.43 -12.98 -9.94
C ILE A 50 3.93 -13.06 -10.23
N ILE A 51 4.73 -12.70 -9.22
CA ILE A 51 6.19 -12.67 -9.29
C ILE A 51 6.79 -13.99 -8.82
N ASP A 52 6.20 -14.60 -7.80
CA ASP A 52 6.66 -15.86 -7.25
C ASP A 52 5.49 -16.71 -6.73
N ILE A 53 5.68 -18.03 -6.73
CA ILE A 53 4.71 -19.01 -6.21
C ILE A 53 5.43 -20.09 -5.44
N GLU A 54 4.95 -20.32 -4.23
CA GLU A 54 5.24 -21.50 -3.43
C GLU A 54 3.99 -22.39 -3.39
N ASN A 55 4.09 -23.58 -3.96
CA ASN A 55 3.03 -24.59 -3.89
C ASN A 55 3.11 -25.29 -2.53
N LEU A 56 1.94 -25.49 -1.91
CA LEU A 56 1.76 -26.17 -0.64
C LEU A 56 0.95 -27.47 -0.85
N GLU A 57 0.66 -28.16 0.25
CA GLU A 57 -0.20 -29.35 0.24
C GLU A 57 -1.62 -29.02 -0.23
N GLU A 58 -2.34 -30.03 -0.74
CA GLU A 58 -3.74 -29.92 -1.17
C GLU A 58 -4.03 -28.80 -2.21
N GLY A 59 -3.02 -28.45 -3.01
CA GLY A 59 -3.13 -27.43 -4.05
C GLY A 59 -3.26 -26.00 -3.51
N MET A 60 -2.99 -25.79 -2.22
CA MET A 60 -2.84 -24.44 -1.66
C MET A 60 -1.56 -23.80 -2.19
N MET A 61 -1.53 -22.47 -2.24
CA MET A 61 -0.37 -21.71 -2.73
C MET A 61 -0.15 -20.46 -1.90
N ASN A 62 1.11 -20.14 -1.62
CA ASN A 62 1.51 -18.77 -1.31
C ASN A 62 1.98 -18.11 -2.60
N ILE A 63 1.40 -16.97 -2.93
CA ILE A 63 1.82 -16.20 -4.11
C ILE A 63 2.37 -14.84 -3.68
N PHE A 64 3.43 -14.41 -4.34
CA PHE A 64 3.94 -13.05 -4.21
C PHE A 64 3.54 -12.26 -5.43
N THR A 65 2.83 -11.15 -5.23
CA THR A 65 2.31 -10.32 -6.32
C THR A 65 2.85 -8.90 -6.27
N GLU A 66 3.01 -8.27 -7.43
CA GLU A 66 3.40 -6.87 -7.57
C GLU A 66 2.34 -6.09 -8.36
N GLY A 67 1.95 -4.94 -7.83
CA GLY A 67 0.99 -4.04 -8.46
C GLY A 67 1.58 -3.42 -9.71
N ARG A 68 0.82 -3.37 -10.81
CA ARG A 68 1.28 -2.84 -12.10
C ARG A 68 0.58 -1.56 -12.49
N LYS A 69 -0.71 -1.64 -12.79
CA LYS A 69 -1.47 -0.50 -13.32
C LYS A 69 -2.86 -0.48 -12.73
N ARG A 70 -3.42 0.71 -12.56
CA ARG A 70 -4.82 0.85 -12.18
C ARG A 70 -5.71 0.58 -13.39
N PHE A 71 -6.89 0.05 -13.10
CA PHE A 71 -7.95 -0.15 -14.08
C PHE A 71 -9.29 0.28 -13.48
N GLU A 72 -10.26 0.57 -14.35
CA GLU A 72 -11.65 0.78 -13.97
C GLU A 72 -12.50 -0.34 -14.55
N ILE A 73 -13.36 -0.94 -13.74
CA ILE A 73 -14.37 -1.92 -14.16
C ILE A 73 -15.43 -1.20 -15.01
N ILE A 74 -15.68 -1.73 -16.20
CA ILE A 74 -16.80 -1.32 -17.06
C ILE A 74 -18.05 -2.10 -16.68
N ASN A 75 -17.95 -3.44 -16.63
CA ASN A 75 -19.01 -4.34 -16.21
C ASN A 75 -18.42 -5.70 -15.75
N PHE A 76 -19.22 -6.48 -15.03
CA PHE A 76 -18.93 -7.89 -14.75
C PHE A 76 -19.52 -8.77 -15.86
N ILE A 77 -18.72 -9.74 -16.32
CA ILE A 77 -19.08 -10.69 -17.39
C ILE A 77 -19.61 -11.99 -16.77
N THR A 78 -18.93 -12.53 -15.76
CA THR A 78 -19.34 -13.70 -14.99
C THR A 78 -18.78 -13.61 -13.57
N GLU A 79 -19.42 -14.30 -12.63
CA GLU A 79 -18.98 -14.43 -11.23
C GLU A 79 -18.42 -15.82 -10.94
N GLU A 80 -18.71 -16.80 -11.80
CA GLU A 80 -18.31 -18.20 -11.66
C GLU A 80 -17.34 -18.61 -12.79
N PRO A 81 -16.32 -19.44 -12.50
CA PRO A 81 -15.91 -19.93 -11.17
C PRO A 81 -15.21 -18.84 -10.33
N TYR A 82 -14.92 -17.68 -10.91
CA TYR A 82 -14.42 -16.48 -10.27
C TYR A 82 -14.85 -15.26 -11.09
N HIS A 83 -14.80 -14.06 -10.49
CA HIS A 83 -15.20 -12.84 -11.19
C HIS A 83 -14.33 -12.56 -12.42
N ILE A 84 -14.99 -12.33 -13.55
CA ILE A 84 -14.41 -11.83 -14.78
C ILE A 84 -15.11 -10.51 -15.11
N ALA A 85 -14.34 -9.47 -15.39
CA ALA A 85 -14.85 -8.14 -15.69
C ALA A 85 -14.19 -7.56 -16.94
N GLU A 86 -14.95 -6.77 -17.69
CA GLU A 86 -14.38 -5.88 -18.71
C GLU A 86 -13.78 -4.66 -18.01
N ILE A 87 -12.56 -4.28 -18.41
CA ILE A 87 -11.81 -3.20 -17.76
C ILE A 87 -11.25 -2.22 -18.79
N LYS A 88 -11.00 -0.98 -18.36
CA LYS A 88 -10.20 0.00 -19.11
C LYS A 88 -9.03 0.52 -18.28
N SER A 89 -7.99 1.01 -18.96
CA SER A 89 -6.84 1.67 -18.32
C SER A 89 -7.29 2.88 -17.51
N TYR A 90 -6.71 3.06 -16.30
CA TYR A 90 -7.01 4.18 -15.42
C TYR A 90 -5.76 5.05 -15.18
N GLU A 91 -5.55 6.01 -16.09
CA GLU A 91 -4.33 6.81 -16.19
C GLU A 91 -4.46 8.17 -15.50
N ASP A 92 -3.35 8.73 -15.03
CA ASP A 92 -3.32 10.06 -14.42
C ASP A 92 -3.67 11.16 -15.45
N THR A 93 -4.37 12.20 -15.00
CA THR A 93 -4.81 13.32 -15.85
C THR A 93 -3.76 14.42 -15.95
N ASP A 94 -2.98 14.63 -14.88
CA ASP A 94 -2.03 15.74 -14.78
C ASP A 94 -0.60 15.22 -14.76
N VAL A 95 0.18 15.56 -15.80
CA VAL A 95 1.60 15.14 -15.94
C VAL A 95 2.58 16.29 -15.69
N LYS A 96 2.10 17.54 -15.64
CA LYS A 96 2.97 18.71 -15.47
C LYS A 96 3.15 19.06 -14.00
N VAL A 97 4.39 18.93 -13.53
CA VAL A 97 4.80 19.39 -12.21
C VAL A 97 5.18 20.86 -12.30
N ASP A 98 4.30 21.75 -11.83
CA ASP A 98 4.63 23.16 -11.62
C ASP A 98 5.37 23.39 -10.29
N ASN A 99 5.72 24.65 -10.03
CA ASN A 99 6.49 25.01 -8.83
C ASN A 99 5.77 24.67 -7.53
N GLU A 100 4.45 24.86 -7.46
CA GLU A 100 3.68 24.61 -6.24
C GLU A 100 3.61 23.11 -5.96
N LEU A 101 3.30 22.30 -6.98
CA LEU A 101 3.30 20.85 -6.83
C LEU A 101 4.70 20.33 -6.48
N SER A 102 5.74 20.89 -7.08
CA SER A 102 7.14 20.56 -6.75
C SER A 102 7.48 20.82 -5.28
N LEU A 103 7.02 21.95 -4.72
CA LEU A 103 7.20 22.27 -3.31
C LEU A 103 6.44 21.30 -2.40
N SER A 104 5.18 20.99 -2.74
CA SER A 104 4.37 20.02 -2.01
C SER A 104 5.03 18.63 -1.99
N LEU A 105 5.50 18.13 -3.14
CA LEU A 105 6.18 16.84 -3.24
C LEU A 105 7.50 16.82 -2.44
N LYS A 106 8.27 17.91 -2.42
CA LYS A 106 9.47 18.04 -1.56
C LYS A 106 9.11 17.97 -0.08
N GLN A 107 8.03 18.64 0.34
CA GLN A 107 7.56 18.57 1.71
C GLN A 107 7.13 17.15 2.09
N ILE A 108 6.33 16.50 1.25
CA ILE A 108 5.91 15.09 1.43
C ILE A 108 7.15 14.19 1.58
N LYS A 109 8.14 14.31 0.69
CA LYS A 109 9.38 13.51 0.76
C LYS A 109 10.16 13.75 2.04
N ARG A 110 10.22 14.99 2.53
CA ARG A 110 10.86 15.34 3.81
C ARG A 110 10.13 14.71 5.00
N LEU A 111 8.80 14.78 5.03
CA LEU A 111 7.98 14.20 6.10
C LEU A 111 8.07 12.67 6.11
N ALA A 112 7.99 12.02 4.94
CA ALA A 112 8.18 10.58 4.80
C ALA A 112 9.58 10.15 5.29
N SER A 113 10.61 10.92 4.95
CA SER A 113 11.98 10.65 5.45
C SER A 113 12.09 10.81 6.97
N LYS A 114 11.36 11.76 7.57
CA LYS A 114 11.30 11.93 9.02
C LYS A 114 10.57 10.75 9.68
N ALA A 115 9.44 10.32 9.11
CA ALA A 115 8.68 9.16 9.58
C ALA A 115 9.56 7.89 9.60
N LEU A 116 10.30 7.63 8.52
CA LEU A 116 11.25 6.50 8.45
C LEU A 116 12.31 6.56 9.55
N LYS A 117 12.89 7.73 9.82
CA LYS A 117 13.88 7.89 10.89
C LYS A 117 13.29 7.65 12.28
N ILE A 118 12.07 8.11 12.54
CA ILE A 118 11.39 7.85 13.81
C ILE A 118 11.09 6.36 13.94
N PHE A 119 10.62 5.73 12.86
CA PHE A 119 10.37 4.30 12.82
C PHE A 119 11.63 3.48 13.10
N ASP A 120 12.79 3.86 12.55
CA ASP A 120 14.09 3.23 12.87
C ASP A 120 14.40 3.29 14.37
N LEU A 121 14.15 4.43 15.03
CA LEU A 121 14.35 4.59 16.48
C LEU A 121 13.38 3.73 17.30
N ILE A 122 12.15 3.55 16.82
CA ILE A 122 11.13 2.72 17.48
C ILE A 122 11.45 1.24 17.30
N SER A 123 11.79 0.80 16.10
CA SER A 123 12.08 -0.60 15.75
C SER A 123 13.49 -1.05 16.18
N GLU A 124 14.41 -0.12 16.42
CA GLU A 124 15.84 -0.40 16.62
C GLU A 124 16.49 -1.08 15.38
N GLU A 125 15.95 -0.77 14.20
CA GLU A 125 16.42 -1.27 12.91
C GLU A 125 16.72 -0.12 11.94
N GLU A 126 17.53 -0.36 10.91
CA GLU A 126 17.96 0.67 9.95
C GLU A 126 17.15 0.62 8.63
N HIS A 127 15.83 0.73 8.71
CA HIS A 127 14.96 0.73 7.52
C HIS A 127 15.20 1.95 6.62
N SER A 128 15.48 3.11 7.20
CA SER A 128 15.72 4.35 6.44
C SER A 128 16.92 4.27 5.48
N LYS A 129 17.85 3.32 5.69
CA LYS A 129 18.97 3.07 4.78
C LYS A 129 18.60 2.15 3.62
N LYS A 130 17.60 1.29 3.80
CA LYS A 130 17.15 0.30 2.81
C LYS A 130 16.06 0.86 1.89
N ILE A 131 15.14 1.64 2.46
CA ILE A 131 14.00 2.20 1.72
C ILE A 131 14.46 3.44 0.94
N ARG A 132 14.33 3.38 -0.39
CA ARG A 132 14.60 4.51 -1.28
C ARG A 132 13.29 5.17 -1.69
N LEU A 133 13.11 6.43 -1.30
CA LEU A 133 11.95 7.22 -1.73
C LEU A 133 12.05 7.57 -3.22
N PRO A 134 11.07 7.19 -4.05
CA PRO A 134 11.08 7.42 -5.49
C PRO A 134 11.28 8.90 -5.86
N ALA A 135 11.78 9.13 -7.08
CA ALA A 135 11.85 10.46 -7.68
C ALA A 135 10.56 10.80 -8.45
N LYS A 136 9.91 9.79 -9.03
CA LYS A 136 8.67 9.95 -9.79
C LYS A 136 7.50 10.24 -8.83
N PRO A 137 6.69 11.28 -9.07
CA PRO A 137 5.66 11.69 -8.12
C PRO A 137 4.60 10.63 -7.82
N ASP A 138 4.08 9.94 -8.84
CA ASP A 138 3.06 8.90 -8.68
C ASP A 138 3.57 7.72 -7.85
N GLU A 139 4.77 7.21 -8.13
CA GLU A 139 5.41 6.15 -7.35
C GLU A 139 5.66 6.58 -5.90
N LEU A 140 6.12 7.82 -5.68
CA LEU A 140 6.33 8.36 -4.34
C LEU A 140 5.02 8.39 -3.54
N LEU A 141 3.96 8.92 -4.13
CA LEU A 141 2.67 9.07 -3.47
C LEU A 141 2.03 7.71 -3.17
N PHE A 142 2.12 6.74 -4.09
CA PHE A 142 1.61 5.39 -3.84
C PHE A 142 2.44 4.60 -2.82
N LEU A 143 3.76 4.76 -2.82
CA LEU A 143 4.61 4.17 -1.78
C LEU A 143 4.20 4.70 -0.39
N ILE A 144 4.00 6.02 -0.27
CA ILE A 144 3.57 6.63 1.00
C ILE A 144 2.21 6.10 1.39
N ALA A 145 1.22 6.15 0.49
CA ALA A 145 -0.15 5.72 0.77
C ALA A 145 -0.25 4.25 1.23
N THR A 146 0.64 3.40 0.74
CA THR A 146 0.71 1.99 1.14
C THR A 146 1.05 1.83 2.62
N ASN A 147 1.96 2.68 3.12
CA ASN A 147 2.49 2.62 4.48
C ASN A 147 1.67 3.45 5.49
N LEU A 148 0.67 4.22 5.05
CA LEU A 148 -0.24 4.92 5.96
C LEU A 148 -1.14 3.93 6.70
N THR A 149 -1.44 4.22 7.96
CA THR A 149 -2.37 3.44 8.80
C THR A 149 -3.84 3.88 8.68
N CYS A 150 -4.16 4.67 7.65
CA CYS A 150 -5.51 5.13 7.35
C CYS A 150 -6.45 4.00 6.87
N SER A 151 -7.75 4.28 6.85
CA SER A 151 -8.80 3.34 6.46
C SER A 151 -8.67 2.89 5.00
N TYR A 152 -9.26 1.74 4.67
CA TYR A 152 -9.30 1.27 3.28
C TYR A 152 -10.07 2.20 2.35
N ASP A 153 -11.10 2.90 2.83
CA ASP A 153 -11.82 3.90 2.03
C ASP A 153 -10.93 5.11 1.73
N GLU A 154 -10.12 5.59 2.69
CA GLU A 154 -9.14 6.65 2.42
C GLU A 154 -8.09 6.20 1.41
N LYS A 155 -7.60 4.95 1.52
CA LYS A 155 -6.69 4.37 0.53
C LYS A 155 -7.36 4.25 -0.84
N GLN A 156 -8.64 3.90 -0.89
CA GLN A 156 -9.40 3.81 -2.13
C GLN A 156 -9.58 5.18 -2.79
N ILE A 157 -9.86 6.23 -2.00
CA ILE A 157 -9.92 7.61 -2.50
C ILE A 157 -8.57 8.01 -3.14
N ILE A 158 -7.44 7.67 -2.51
CA ILE A 158 -6.10 7.94 -3.07
C ILE A 158 -5.90 7.16 -4.39
N LEU A 159 -6.31 5.89 -4.43
CA LEU A 159 -6.19 5.04 -5.62
C LEU A 159 -7.01 5.60 -6.79
N GLU A 160 -8.22 6.11 -6.51
CA GLU A 160 -9.15 6.66 -7.50
C GLU A 160 -8.77 8.08 -7.96
N THR A 161 -7.97 8.81 -7.19
CA THR A 161 -7.57 10.18 -7.53
C THR A 161 -6.59 10.17 -8.72
N ARG A 162 -6.97 10.80 -9.85
CA ARG A 162 -6.17 10.84 -11.09
C ARG A 162 -5.19 12.01 -11.18
N SER A 163 -5.48 13.13 -10.50
CA SER A 163 -4.54 14.24 -10.44
C SER A 163 -3.45 13.93 -9.41
N ILE A 164 -2.18 14.08 -9.81
CA ILE A 164 -1.04 13.96 -8.89
C ILE A 164 -1.12 15.04 -7.80
N ARG A 165 -1.60 16.24 -8.15
CA ARG A 165 -1.81 17.34 -7.20
C ARG A 165 -2.83 16.99 -6.15
N ASP A 166 -4.04 16.62 -6.58
CA ASP A 166 -5.10 16.27 -5.64
C ASP A 166 -4.70 15.07 -4.78
N ARG A 167 -3.95 14.11 -5.35
CA ARG A 167 -3.43 12.96 -4.60
C ARG A 167 -2.44 13.42 -3.52
N ALA A 168 -1.54 14.35 -3.83
CA ALA A 168 -0.61 14.93 -2.87
C ALA A 168 -1.35 15.69 -1.74
N GLU A 169 -2.38 16.47 -2.09
CA GLU A 169 -3.21 17.20 -1.14
C GLU A 169 -3.97 16.26 -0.19
N LYS A 170 -4.44 15.11 -0.66
CA LYS A 170 -5.09 14.09 0.18
C LYS A 170 -4.11 13.32 1.06
N ILE A 171 -2.91 13.05 0.56
CA ILE A 171 -1.87 12.32 1.32
C ILE A 171 -1.29 13.17 2.45
N MET A 172 -1.11 14.47 2.24
CA MET A 172 -0.46 15.36 3.22
C MET A 172 -1.07 15.28 4.63
N PRO A 173 -2.39 15.46 4.84
CA PRO A 173 -2.96 15.40 6.19
C PRO A 173 -2.82 14.01 6.83
N LEU A 174 -2.93 12.94 6.04
CA LEU A 174 -2.78 11.57 6.53
C LEU A 174 -1.33 11.28 6.95
N LEU A 175 -0.36 11.77 6.18
CA LEU A 175 1.05 11.65 6.52
C LEU A 175 1.42 12.45 7.77
N ASP A 176 0.84 13.64 7.93
CA ASP A 176 1.03 14.45 9.15
C ASP A 176 0.44 13.75 10.39
N GLU A 177 -0.73 13.10 10.26
CA GLU A 177 -1.31 12.30 11.34
C GLU A 177 -0.45 11.08 11.68
N GLU A 178 0.04 10.36 10.66
CA GLU A 178 0.93 9.22 10.82
C GLU A 178 2.21 9.62 11.56
N LEU A 179 2.79 10.76 11.20
CA LEU A 179 3.99 11.28 11.85
C LEU A 179 3.74 11.59 13.33
N LYS A 180 2.60 12.20 13.68
CA LYS A 180 2.23 12.46 15.07
C LYS A 180 2.09 11.17 15.88
N LYS A 181 1.47 10.13 15.30
CA LYS A 181 1.36 8.80 15.94
C LYS A 181 2.74 8.22 16.24
N LEU A 182 3.65 8.27 15.27
CA LEU A 182 5.03 7.80 15.44
C LEU A 182 5.79 8.60 16.51
N GLU A 183 5.63 9.92 16.57
CA GLU A 183 6.25 10.76 17.60
C GLU A 183 5.78 10.37 19.00
N ILE A 184 4.47 10.17 19.20
CA ILE A 184 3.89 9.72 20.47
C ILE A 184 4.44 8.33 20.86
N LEU A 185 4.54 7.41 19.90
CA LEU A 185 5.10 6.07 20.14
C LEU A 185 6.56 6.13 20.61
N LEU A 186 7.36 7.03 20.01
CA LEU A 186 8.75 7.23 20.40
C LEU A 186 8.87 7.82 21.81
N GLU A 187 8.05 8.82 22.16
CA GLU A 187 8.01 9.41 23.50
C GLU A 187 7.65 8.38 24.57
N ASN A 188 6.64 7.56 24.30
CA ASN A 188 6.22 6.48 25.20
C ASN A 188 7.33 5.44 25.39
N LYS A 189 8.06 5.09 24.33
CA LYS A 189 9.20 4.17 24.39
C LYS A 189 10.33 4.72 25.27
N ASN A 190 10.67 6.00 25.12
CA ASN A 190 11.71 6.65 25.91
C ASN A 190 11.34 6.72 27.40
N THR A 191 10.09 7.10 27.70
CA THR A 191 9.58 7.16 29.09
C THR A 191 9.68 5.79 29.79
N LYS A 192 9.33 4.70 29.11
CA LYS A 192 9.47 3.33 29.66
C LYS A 192 10.92 2.98 29.97
N LYS A 193 11.86 3.30 29.07
CA LYS A 193 13.30 3.07 29.29
C LYS A 193 13.83 3.84 30.50
N ASP A 194 13.34 5.05 30.76
CA ASP A 194 13.77 5.85 31.90
C ASP A 194 13.21 5.31 33.23
N VAL A 195 11.96 4.83 33.25
CA VAL A 195 11.38 4.17 34.43
C VAL A 195 12.12 2.88 34.78
N GLU A 196 12.46 2.05 33.79
CA GLU A 196 13.23 0.81 34.01
C GLU A 196 14.64 1.07 34.54
N LYS A 197 15.28 2.18 34.11
CA LYS A 197 16.59 2.60 34.63
C LYS A 197 16.49 3.10 36.07
N ASN A 198 15.42 3.80 36.43
CA ASN A 198 15.24 4.43 37.75
C ASN A 198 14.60 3.49 38.79
N GLY A 199 13.94 2.40 38.37
CA GLY A 199 13.20 1.47 39.24
C GLY A 199 14.04 0.43 40.02
N LYS A 200 15.37 0.53 40.05
CA LYS A 200 16.22 -0.39 40.83
C LYS A 200 16.47 0.13 42.24
N LEU A 201 15.58 -0.18 43.18
CA LEU A 201 15.83 -0.03 44.62
C LEU A 201 16.26 -1.37 45.23
N LYS A 202 17.51 -1.44 45.69
CA LYS A 202 18.00 -2.55 46.52
C LYS A 202 17.50 -2.31 47.94
N ILE A 203 16.52 -3.09 48.38
CA ILE A 203 16.11 -3.11 49.79
C ILE A 203 17.06 -4.08 50.51
N SER A 204 17.83 -3.54 51.45
CA SER A 204 18.74 -4.26 52.35
C SER A 204 17.99 -4.93 53.49
#